data_AF-A0A1V3WVU6-F1
#
_entry.id   AF-A0A1V3WVU6-F1
#
_cell.length_a   1.000
_cell.length_b   1.000
_cell.length_c   1.000
_cell.angle_alpha   90.00
_cell.angle_beta   90.00
_cell.angle_gamma   90.00
#
_symmetry.space_group_name_H-M   'P 1'
#
loop_
_entity.id
_entity.type
_entity.pdbx_description
1 polymer ?
#
loop_
_entity_poly.entity_id
_entity_poly.type
_entity_poly.pdbx_seq_one_letter_code
_entity_poly.pdbx_strand_id
1 'polypeptide(L)'
;MLVTAVAATVVIVSWVLNRPPHSTHERPPAQDTQLVEKPLIGLGGGVTVRELTQDTPFSLVALTGDLAGTSTRVRAKRPDGSWGPWYQAEYETAAPDAPGPDPADAGAGPRSTDPVFVGSTTTVQIAVTRPVDAPVTQAPVTAEANPAELGYRPATKEQPFGQNISAILISPPQAPARTQWTPPTGVTMPGQAPPIISRAEWGADESLRCGSPQYDRAVRAAVVHHTAGSNDYSPLESAGIVKAIYTYHSKTLGWCDIAYNALVDKYGQVFEGSAGASPNRSRHSIPADSTATPGAWR
;
A
#
# COMPACT_ATOMS: atom_id res chain seq x y z
N MET A 1 35.98 53.78 -24.81
CA MET A 1 36.24 52.53 -24.08
C MET A 1 35.97 51.36 -25.02
N LEU A 2 36.92 50.43 -25.08
CA LEU A 2 36.99 49.30 -26.00
C LEU A 2 35.95 48.20 -25.71
N VAL A 3 35.61 47.55 -26.81
CA VAL A 3 34.87 46.30 -27.06
C VAL A 3 35.46 45.09 -26.32
N THR A 4 34.63 44.08 -25.95
CA THR A 4 34.82 42.68 -26.38
C THR A 4 33.65 41.76 -26.02
N ALA A 5 32.91 41.36 -27.05
CA ALA A 5 32.16 40.11 -27.11
C ALA A 5 33.12 39.01 -27.56
N VAL A 6 33.12 37.86 -26.88
CA VAL A 6 33.88 36.68 -27.31
C VAL A 6 32.93 35.75 -28.06
N ALA A 7 33.10 35.71 -29.38
CA ALA A 7 32.61 34.63 -30.24
C ALA A 7 33.64 33.49 -30.18
N ALA A 8 33.22 32.31 -29.72
CA ALA A 8 34.02 31.09 -29.84
C ALA A 8 33.49 30.25 -31.01
N THR A 9 34.23 30.31 -32.11
CA THR A 9 34.09 29.42 -33.27
C THR A 9 34.50 28.01 -32.84
N VAL A 10 33.57 27.06 -32.81
CA VAL A 10 33.90 25.64 -32.68
C VAL A 10 33.74 24.98 -34.05
N VAL A 11 34.82 24.35 -34.48
CA VAL A 11 35.01 23.68 -35.77
C VAL A 11 33.99 22.54 -35.93
N ILE A 12 33.23 22.59 -37.01
CA ILE A 12 32.43 21.46 -37.49
C ILE A 12 33.41 20.45 -38.10
N VAL A 13 33.69 19.35 -37.40
CA VAL A 13 34.29 18.16 -38.00
C VAL A 13 33.17 17.17 -38.29
N SER A 14 32.87 17.02 -39.57
CA SER A 14 32.02 15.97 -40.10
C SER A 14 32.65 14.60 -39.82
N TRP A 15 32.06 13.82 -38.92
CA TRP A 15 32.18 12.36 -38.91
C TRP A 15 30.82 11.75 -39.23
N VAL A 16 30.60 11.57 -40.53
CA VAL A 16 29.64 10.61 -41.07
C VAL A 16 30.32 9.22 -41.01
N LEU A 17 29.54 8.19 -40.65
CA LEU A 17 29.89 6.75 -40.57
C LEU A 17 30.32 6.22 -39.18
N ASN A 18 29.37 6.21 -38.24
CA ASN A 18 28.88 4.96 -37.62
C ASN A 18 27.69 5.31 -36.73
N ARG A 19 26.48 4.90 -37.13
CA ARG A 19 25.33 4.90 -36.20
C ARG A 19 25.53 3.68 -35.28
N PRO A 20 25.80 3.83 -33.98
CA PRO A 20 25.58 2.72 -33.07
C PRO A 20 24.09 2.33 -33.16
N PRO A 21 23.75 1.03 -33.04
CA PRO A 21 22.36 0.61 -32.99
C PRO A 21 21.66 1.42 -31.90
N HIS A 22 20.41 1.81 -32.15
CA HIS A 22 19.56 2.51 -31.20
C HIS A 22 19.75 1.87 -29.82
N SER A 23 20.46 2.56 -28.92
CA SER A 23 20.34 2.31 -27.50
C SER A 23 18.91 2.70 -27.19
N THR A 24 18.02 1.70 -27.19
CA THR A 24 16.88 1.75 -26.30
C THR A 24 17.47 2.12 -24.95
N HIS A 25 17.27 3.37 -24.53
CA HIS A 25 17.31 3.66 -23.11
C HIS A 25 16.18 2.82 -22.54
N GLU A 26 16.51 1.56 -22.23
CA GLU A 26 15.70 0.71 -21.40
C GLU A 26 15.62 1.49 -20.09
N ARG A 27 14.47 2.15 -19.91
CA ARG A 27 14.13 2.80 -18.66
C ARG A 27 14.39 1.72 -17.60
N PRO A 28 15.22 1.97 -16.58
CA PRO A 28 15.39 1.02 -15.50
C PRO A 28 14.00 0.57 -15.07
N PRO A 29 13.72 -0.73 -14.97
CA PRO A 29 12.41 -1.19 -14.53
C PRO A 29 12.09 -0.45 -13.24
N ALA A 30 10.91 0.17 -13.18
CA ALA A 30 10.46 0.81 -11.95
C ALA A 30 10.59 -0.24 -10.85
N GLN A 31 11.44 0.01 -9.84
CA GLN A 31 11.63 -0.96 -8.77
C GLN A 31 10.28 -1.25 -8.15
N ASP A 32 9.88 -2.51 -8.03
CA ASP A 32 8.59 -2.87 -7.46
C ASP A 32 8.55 -2.65 -5.95
N THR A 33 7.34 -2.59 -5.40
CA THR A 33 7.11 -2.55 -3.96
C THR A 33 7.85 -3.71 -3.29
N GLN A 34 8.64 -3.41 -2.27
CA GLN A 34 9.29 -4.44 -1.45
C GLN A 34 8.51 -4.65 -0.16
N LEU A 35 8.34 -5.92 0.21
CA LEU A 35 7.66 -6.34 1.44
C LEU A 35 8.65 -7.13 2.28
N VAL A 36 8.86 -6.71 3.53
CA VAL A 36 9.73 -7.42 4.49
C VAL A 36 8.91 -7.79 5.71
N GLU A 37 8.76 -9.08 5.96
CA GLU A 37 8.10 -9.59 7.16
C GLU A 37 9.10 -9.73 8.32
N LYS A 38 8.71 -9.24 9.50
CA LYS A 38 9.46 -9.32 10.76
C LYS A 38 8.56 -9.89 11.87
N PRO A 39 8.75 -11.15 12.28
CA PRO A 39 8.02 -11.72 13.40
C PRO A 39 8.26 -10.93 14.69
N LEU A 40 7.19 -10.59 15.41
CA LEU A 40 7.25 -9.95 16.71
C LEU A 40 7.20 -11.02 17.80
N ILE A 41 8.36 -11.57 18.14
CA ILE A 41 8.49 -12.66 19.11
C ILE A 41 8.43 -12.12 20.55
N GLY A 42 7.89 -12.92 21.47
CA GLY A 42 7.91 -12.63 22.89
C GLY A 42 6.95 -11.51 23.31
N LEU A 43 5.88 -11.27 22.56
CA LEU A 43 4.80 -10.38 22.98
C LEU A 43 3.91 -11.15 23.96
N GLY A 44 3.85 -10.74 25.22
CA GLY A 44 2.92 -11.29 26.20
C GLY A 44 1.62 -10.47 26.30
N GLY A 45 0.80 -10.79 27.29
CA GLY A 45 -0.34 -9.94 27.66
C GLY A 45 0.10 -8.56 28.18
N GLY A 46 -0.76 -7.55 28.00
CA GLY A 46 -0.44 -6.15 28.33
C GLY A 46 0.26 -5.42 27.17
N VAL A 47 1.03 -4.38 27.50
CA VAL A 47 1.67 -3.50 26.51
C VAL A 47 3.13 -3.88 26.31
N THR A 48 3.52 -4.19 25.08
CA THR A 48 4.92 -4.38 24.68
C THR A 48 5.29 -3.40 23.57
N VAL A 49 6.52 -2.84 23.61
CA VAL A 49 7.06 -2.02 22.52
C VAL A 49 8.24 -2.74 21.87
N ARG A 50 8.20 -2.90 20.55
CA ARG A 50 9.29 -3.47 19.74
C ARG A 50 9.88 -2.41 18.83
N GLU A 51 11.19 -2.31 18.79
CA GLU A 51 11.92 -1.50 17.81
C GLU A 51 12.40 -2.40 16.69
N LEU A 52 12.12 -2.01 15.45
CA LEU A 52 12.55 -2.72 14.24
C LEU A 52 13.39 -1.80 13.38
N THR A 53 14.52 -2.32 12.90
CA THR A 53 15.46 -1.61 12.02
C THR A 53 15.84 -2.48 10.83
N GLN A 54 16.00 -1.86 9.67
CA GLN A 54 16.60 -2.49 8.48
C GLN A 54 17.39 -1.46 7.66
N ASP A 55 18.30 -1.95 6.81
CA ASP A 55 19.18 -1.07 6.03
C ASP A 55 18.44 -0.33 4.90
N THR A 56 17.44 -0.97 4.31
CA THR A 56 16.63 -0.39 3.23
C THR A 56 15.50 0.46 3.80
N PRO A 57 15.33 1.72 3.39
CA PRO A 57 14.21 2.55 3.85
C PRO A 57 12.85 1.94 3.47
N PHE A 58 11.87 2.14 4.34
CA PHE A 58 10.46 1.80 4.13
C PHE A 58 9.61 2.97 4.64
N SER A 59 8.33 3.01 4.25
CA SER A 59 7.46 4.12 4.64
C SER A 59 6.05 3.72 5.03
N LEU A 60 5.66 2.44 4.87
CA LEU A 60 4.48 1.90 5.49
C LEU A 60 4.78 0.70 6.38
N VAL A 61 3.95 0.53 7.41
CA VAL A 61 3.99 -0.61 8.33
C VAL A 61 2.59 -1.15 8.53
N ALA A 62 2.40 -2.44 8.28
CA ALA A 62 1.17 -3.16 8.61
C ALA A 62 1.48 -4.30 9.59
N LEU A 63 0.47 -4.80 10.31
CA LEU A 63 0.59 -5.98 11.16
C LEU A 63 -0.28 -7.11 10.61
N THR A 64 0.19 -8.34 10.77
CA THR A 64 -0.55 -9.57 10.45
C THR A 64 -0.43 -10.58 11.58
N GLY A 65 -1.38 -11.49 11.71
CA GLY A 65 -1.36 -12.55 12.72
C GLY A 65 -2.66 -12.67 13.50
N ASP A 66 -2.60 -13.21 14.72
CA ASP A 66 -3.76 -13.19 15.64
C ASP A 66 -3.84 -11.84 16.37
N LEU A 67 -4.73 -10.96 15.90
CA LEU A 67 -4.95 -9.63 16.46
C LEU A 67 -6.25 -9.57 17.29
N ALA A 68 -6.84 -10.70 17.66
CA ALA A 68 -8.03 -10.73 18.51
C ALA A 68 -7.79 -9.95 19.82
N GLY A 69 -8.63 -8.94 20.08
CA GLY A 69 -8.51 -8.07 21.25
C GLY A 69 -7.19 -7.28 21.33
N THR A 70 -6.43 -7.15 20.23
CA THR A 70 -5.07 -6.59 20.23
C THR A 70 -4.98 -5.26 19.51
N SER A 71 -4.80 -4.15 20.24
CA SER A 71 -4.57 -2.84 19.59
C SER A 71 -3.09 -2.60 19.31
N THR A 72 -2.77 -2.07 18.13
CA THR A 72 -1.38 -1.78 17.71
C THR A 72 -1.18 -0.32 17.34
N ARG A 73 -0.02 0.23 17.67
CA ARG A 73 0.39 1.58 17.27
C ARG A 73 1.80 1.56 16.71
N VAL A 74 2.06 2.41 15.73
CA VAL A 74 3.37 2.52 15.08
C VAL A 74 3.88 3.96 15.15
N ARG A 75 5.18 4.14 15.36
CA ARG A 75 5.87 5.42 15.16
C ARG A 75 7.21 5.22 14.46
N ALA A 76 7.63 6.17 13.65
CA ALA A 76 8.92 6.15 12.98
C ALA A 76 9.95 7.03 13.69
N LYS A 77 11.22 6.63 13.56
CA LYS A 77 12.35 7.48 13.89
C LYS A 77 12.61 8.42 12.72
N ARG A 78 12.75 9.70 13.00
CA ARG A 78 13.07 10.74 12.02
C ARG A 78 14.58 10.77 11.72
N PRO A 79 15.00 11.40 10.60
CA PRO A 79 16.42 11.55 10.27
C PRO A 79 17.25 12.29 11.33
N ASP A 80 16.63 13.18 12.11
CA ASP A 80 17.27 13.90 13.23
C ASP A 80 17.43 13.03 14.50
N GLY A 81 17.03 11.76 14.44
CA GLY A 81 17.07 10.81 15.54
C GLY A 81 15.89 10.90 16.51
N SER A 82 15.01 11.89 16.37
CA SER A 82 13.79 12.03 17.19
C SER A 82 12.72 11.02 16.80
N TRP A 83 11.79 10.75 17.71
CA TRP A 83 10.62 9.90 17.43
C TRP A 83 9.43 10.73 16.96
N GLY A 84 8.73 10.23 15.94
CA GLY A 84 7.42 10.72 15.52
C GLY A 84 6.32 10.45 16.55
N PRO A 85 5.10 10.99 16.30
CA PRO A 85 3.93 10.62 17.08
C PRO A 85 3.55 9.15 16.84
N TRP A 86 2.72 8.61 17.73
CA TRP A 86 2.12 7.29 17.56
C TRP A 86 0.90 7.36 16.66
N TYR A 87 0.82 6.46 15.69
CA TYR A 87 -0.34 6.25 14.83
C TYR A 87 -0.99 4.91 15.16
N GLN A 88 -2.31 4.88 15.28
CA GLN A 88 -3.07 3.65 15.44
C GLN A 88 -3.04 2.88 14.12
N ALA A 89 -2.79 1.57 14.17
CA ALA A 89 -3.04 0.71 13.02
C ALA A 89 -4.44 0.14 13.17
N GLU A 90 -5.30 0.47 12.21
CA GLU A 90 -6.70 0.03 12.18
C GLU A 90 -6.79 -1.39 11.61
N TYR A 91 -7.74 -2.18 12.09
CA TYR A 91 -7.92 -3.53 11.54
C TYR A 91 -8.43 -3.44 10.11
N GLU A 92 -7.88 -4.31 9.26
CA GLU A 92 -8.35 -4.48 7.91
C GLU A 92 -9.48 -5.53 7.92
N THR A 93 -10.65 -5.16 7.36
CA THR A 93 -11.93 -5.81 7.74
C THR A 93 -12.52 -6.76 6.70
N ALA A 94 -12.12 -6.74 5.42
CA ALA A 94 -12.49 -7.79 4.46
C ALA A 94 -11.82 -7.60 3.09
N ALA A 95 -11.64 -8.71 2.35
CA ALA A 95 -11.30 -8.64 0.92
C ALA A 95 -12.51 -8.16 0.10
N PRO A 96 -12.31 -7.39 -0.98
CA PRO A 96 -13.41 -6.83 -1.78
C PRO A 96 -14.32 -7.89 -2.42
N ASP A 97 -13.79 -9.07 -2.75
CA ASP A 97 -14.53 -10.18 -3.37
C ASP A 97 -14.72 -11.38 -2.42
N ALA A 98 -14.54 -11.21 -1.11
CA ALA A 98 -14.78 -12.30 -0.18
C ALA A 98 -16.26 -12.69 -0.23
N PRO A 99 -16.61 -14.00 -0.34
CA PRO A 99 -17.89 -14.46 0.16
C PRO A 99 -18.01 -13.95 1.60
N GLY A 100 -19.19 -13.47 2.02
CA GLY A 100 -19.39 -13.05 3.41
C GLY A 100 -18.82 -14.08 4.40
N PRO A 101 -18.37 -13.66 5.59
CA PRO A 101 -17.53 -14.47 6.46
C PRO A 101 -18.05 -15.89 6.55
N ASP A 102 -17.20 -16.87 6.25
CA ASP A 102 -17.54 -18.28 6.43
C ASP A 102 -18.07 -18.44 7.86
N PRO A 103 -19.22 -19.10 8.10
CA PRO A 103 -19.68 -19.39 9.45
C PRO A 103 -18.61 -20.04 10.34
N ALA A 104 -17.63 -20.73 9.74
CA ALA A 104 -16.45 -21.27 10.43
C ALA A 104 -15.42 -20.20 10.87
N ASP A 105 -15.37 -19.06 10.18
CA ASP A 105 -14.51 -17.91 10.48
C ASP A 105 -15.24 -16.80 11.29
N ALA A 106 -16.55 -16.93 11.53
CA ALA A 106 -17.35 -15.93 12.26
C ALA A 106 -16.92 -15.68 13.72
N GLY A 107 -16.00 -16.49 14.26
CA GLY A 107 -15.35 -16.29 15.56
C GLY A 107 -13.84 -15.99 15.48
N ALA A 108 -13.25 -15.92 14.29
CA ALA A 108 -11.86 -15.56 14.11
C ALA A 108 -11.70 -14.04 14.26
N GLY A 109 -10.83 -13.60 15.17
CA GLY A 109 -10.50 -12.19 15.32
C GLY A 109 -9.81 -11.60 14.08
N PRO A 110 -9.60 -10.26 14.04
CA PRO A 110 -8.92 -9.61 12.94
C PRO A 110 -7.53 -10.23 12.72
N ARG A 111 -7.18 -10.40 11.44
CA ARG A 111 -5.92 -11.07 11.02
C ARG A 111 -4.86 -10.13 10.44
N SER A 112 -5.24 -8.88 10.20
CA SER A 112 -4.38 -7.87 9.57
C SER A 112 -4.82 -6.46 9.94
N THR A 113 -3.93 -5.50 9.70
CA THR A 113 -4.22 -4.06 9.80
C THR A 113 -4.04 -3.37 8.46
N ASP A 114 -4.63 -2.19 8.30
CA ASP A 114 -4.24 -1.27 7.25
C ASP A 114 -2.74 -0.92 7.35
N PRO A 115 -2.05 -0.71 6.22
CA PRO A 115 -0.73 -0.11 6.21
C PRO A 115 -0.75 1.32 6.76
N VAL A 116 0.01 1.56 7.82
CA VAL A 116 0.21 2.89 8.40
C VAL A 116 1.35 3.60 7.68
N PHE A 117 1.09 4.75 7.06
CA PHE A 117 2.16 5.58 6.49
C PHE A 117 2.91 6.31 7.61
N VAL A 118 4.22 6.15 7.69
CA VAL A 118 5.06 6.72 8.76
C VAL A 118 6.14 7.67 8.24
N GLY A 119 6.15 7.95 6.94
CA GLY A 119 7.24 8.64 6.26
C GLY A 119 8.44 7.73 6.01
N SER A 120 9.37 8.15 5.17
CA SER A 120 10.58 7.38 4.88
C SER A 120 11.44 7.23 6.14
N THR A 121 11.67 5.98 6.57
CA THR A 121 12.50 5.64 7.73
C THR A 121 13.19 4.31 7.55
N THR A 122 14.23 4.06 8.34
CA THR A 122 14.86 2.74 8.50
C THR A 122 14.52 2.12 9.85
N THR A 123 13.80 2.84 10.72
CA THR A 123 13.56 2.41 12.10
C THR A 123 12.16 2.81 12.58
N VAL A 124 11.42 1.84 13.11
CA VAL A 124 10.11 2.06 13.73
C VAL A 124 10.04 1.45 15.12
N GLN A 125 9.14 1.98 15.93
CA GLN A 125 8.64 1.32 17.13
C GLN A 125 7.18 0.93 16.93
N ILE A 126 6.85 -0.25 17.43
CA ILE A 126 5.52 -0.84 17.37
C ILE A 126 5.09 -1.15 18.80
N ALA A 127 4.06 -0.47 19.28
CA ALA A 127 3.42 -0.78 20.55
C ALA A 127 2.26 -1.75 20.29
N VAL A 128 2.26 -2.88 20.98
CA VAL A 128 1.21 -3.92 20.90
C VAL A 128 0.60 -4.07 22.27
N THR A 129 -0.72 -3.88 22.38
CA THR A 129 -1.48 -4.11 23.61
C THR A 129 -2.36 -5.34 23.42
N ARG A 130 -2.12 -6.39 24.20
CA ARG A 130 -2.81 -7.69 24.09
C ARG A 130 -3.62 -8.00 25.36
N PRO A 131 -4.65 -8.86 25.29
CA PRO A 131 -5.34 -9.39 26.46
C PRO A 131 -4.34 -9.94 27.50
N VAL A 132 -4.65 -9.81 28.78
CA VAL A 132 -3.71 -10.18 29.87
C VAL A 132 -3.35 -11.66 29.90
N ASP A 133 -4.25 -12.51 29.42
CA ASP A 133 -4.14 -13.95 29.28
C ASP A 133 -3.65 -14.38 27.88
N ALA A 134 -3.35 -13.41 27.01
CA ALA A 134 -2.87 -13.70 25.66
C ALA A 134 -1.53 -14.44 25.75
N PRO A 135 -1.42 -15.59 25.08
CA PRO A 135 -0.22 -16.41 25.18
C PRO A 135 0.94 -15.78 24.41
N VAL A 136 2.16 -16.03 24.86
CA VAL A 136 3.36 -15.33 24.36
C VAL A 136 3.64 -15.71 22.91
N THR A 137 3.84 -14.72 22.04
CA THR A 137 4.14 -14.97 20.63
C THR A 137 5.48 -15.68 20.44
N GLN A 138 5.55 -16.61 19.49
CA GLN A 138 6.74 -17.42 19.25
C GLN A 138 7.32 -17.15 17.85
N ALA A 139 8.48 -17.75 17.55
CA ALA A 139 8.97 -17.74 16.19
C ALA A 139 8.02 -18.59 15.30
N PRO A 140 7.83 -18.24 14.02
CA PRO A 140 7.15 -19.12 13.08
C PRO A 140 7.84 -20.49 13.05
N VAL A 141 7.07 -21.56 13.12
CA VAL A 141 7.59 -22.91 12.84
C VAL A 141 7.88 -23.00 11.35
N THR A 142 9.16 -23.05 10.99
CA THR A 142 9.60 -23.21 9.60
C THR A 142 9.13 -24.56 9.08
N ALA A 143 8.04 -24.59 8.31
CA ALA A 143 7.77 -25.71 7.43
C ALA A 143 8.77 -25.62 6.26
N GLU A 144 9.43 -26.73 5.94
CA GLU A 144 10.39 -26.82 4.84
C GLU A 144 9.81 -26.21 3.55
N ALA A 145 10.56 -25.28 2.94
CA ALA A 145 10.15 -24.56 1.75
C ALA A 145 9.98 -25.52 0.57
N ASN A 146 8.80 -25.54 -0.06
CA ASN A 146 8.59 -26.23 -1.32
C ASN A 146 9.11 -25.32 -2.46
N PRO A 147 10.15 -25.73 -3.22
CA PRO A 147 10.84 -24.84 -4.17
C PRO A 147 10.02 -24.43 -5.41
N ALA A 148 8.75 -24.84 -5.52
CA ALA A 148 7.86 -24.47 -6.62
C ALA A 148 6.93 -23.27 -6.33
N GLU A 149 6.91 -22.74 -5.10
CA GLU A 149 6.13 -21.55 -4.75
C GLU A 149 6.93 -20.28 -5.06
N LEU A 150 6.27 -19.27 -5.62
CA LEU A 150 6.81 -17.95 -5.96
C LEU A 150 7.23 -17.15 -4.70
N GLY A 151 8.21 -17.63 -3.93
CA GLY A 151 8.88 -16.92 -2.84
C GLY A 151 8.00 -16.28 -1.75
N TYR A 152 6.71 -16.59 -1.68
CA TYR A 152 5.74 -15.86 -0.88
C TYR A 152 4.56 -16.77 -0.49
N ARG A 153 4.18 -16.76 0.80
CA ARG A 153 3.06 -17.54 1.37
C ARG A 153 1.96 -16.59 1.83
N PRO A 154 0.74 -16.64 1.26
CA PRO A 154 -0.37 -15.80 1.68
C PRO A 154 -0.70 -16.01 3.15
N ALA A 155 -0.84 -14.92 3.92
CA ALA A 155 -1.25 -15.01 5.32
C ALA A 155 -2.60 -15.74 5.49
N THR A 156 -3.42 -15.77 4.44
CA THR A 156 -4.76 -16.36 4.44
C THR A 156 -4.83 -17.85 4.11
N LYS A 157 -3.77 -18.51 3.60
CA LYS A 157 -3.93 -19.85 3.00
C LYS A 157 -3.24 -21.04 3.65
N GLU A 158 -2.16 -20.93 4.41
CA GLU A 158 -1.52 -22.14 4.96
C GLU A 158 -0.76 -21.90 6.25
N GLN A 159 -1.48 -21.92 7.37
CA GLN A 159 -1.09 -22.49 8.68
C GLN A 159 -2.17 -22.04 9.69
N PRO A 160 -2.54 -22.85 10.69
CA PRO A 160 -3.17 -22.26 11.87
C PRO A 160 -2.19 -21.19 12.35
N PHE A 161 -2.60 -19.93 12.44
CA PHE A 161 -1.78 -18.89 13.05
C PHE A 161 -1.46 -19.38 14.46
N GLY A 162 -0.31 -20.02 14.61
CA GLY A 162 0.19 -20.41 15.92
C GLY A 162 0.57 -19.12 16.59
N GLN A 163 -0.36 -18.43 17.25
CA GLN A 163 -0.12 -17.34 18.20
C GLN A 163 0.98 -16.33 17.78
N ASN A 164 1.07 -15.98 16.50
CA ASN A 164 2.18 -15.18 15.99
C ASN A 164 1.63 -13.86 15.44
N ILE A 165 2.37 -12.79 15.69
CA ILE A 165 2.12 -11.46 15.13
C ILE A 165 3.39 -11.06 14.39
N SER A 166 3.25 -10.59 13.16
CA SER A 166 4.34 -10.10 12.33
C SER A 166 4.12 -8.65 11.94
N ALA A 167 5.21 -7.89 11.82
CA ALA A 167 5.21 -6.59 11.17
C ALA A 167 5.62 -6.74 9.71
N ILE A 168 4.90 -6.07 8.82
CA ILE A 168 5.18 -6.00 7.39
C ILE A 168 5.70 -4.60 7.11
N LEU A 169 7.00 -4.51 6.83
CA LEU A 169 7.67 -3.27 6.47
C LEU A 169 7.61 -3.13 4.94
N ILE A 170 7.00 -2.05 4.47
CA ILE A 170 6.64 -1.87 3.06
C ILE A 170 7.41 -0.68 2.51
N SER A 171 8.22 -0.94 1.49
CA SER A 171 8.95 0.09 0.74
C SER A 171 8.23 0.34 -0.58
N PRO A 172 7.57 1.50 -0.74
CA PRO A 172 6.96 1.87 -1.99
C PRO A 172 7.99 1.94 -3.12
N PRO A 173 7.56 1.62 -4.34
CA PRO A 173 8.37 1.82 -5.53
C PRO A 173 8.66 3.32 -5.67
N GLN A 174 9.85 3.67 -6.16
CA GLN A 174 10.09 5.03 -6.63
C GLN A 174 9.07 5.31 -7.74
N ALA A 175 8.19 6.29 -7.50
CA ALA A 175 7.19 6.66 -8.49
C ALA A 175 7.89 6.93 -9.83
N PRO A 176 7.33 6.48 -10.98
CA PRO A 176 7.97 6.71 -12.26
C PRO A 176 8.23 8.21 -12.41
N ALA A 177 9.47 8.57 -12.78
CA ALA A 177 9.97 9.94 -12.90
C ALA A 177 9.27 10.79 -14.00
N ARG A 178 8.03 10.46 -14.36
CA ARG A 178 7.17 11.21 -15.27
C ARG A 178 5.75 11.32 -14.72
N THR A 179 5.57 12.27 -13.82
CA THR A 179 4.32 12.99 -13.66
C THR A 179 4.69 14.36 -13.12
N GLN A 180 4.73 15.39 -13.97
CA GLN A 180 4.64 16.74 -13.43
C GLN A 180 3.25 16.86 -12.80
N TRP A 181 3.16 16.70 -11.48
CA TRP A 181 1.92 17.01 -10.80
C TRP A 181 1.73 18.53 -10.82
N THR A 182 0.65 18.97 -11.46
CA THR A 182 0.22 20.36 -11.43
C THR A 182 -1.00 20.43 -10.52
N PRO A 183 -0.95 21.18 -9.40
CA PRO A 183 -2.12 21.34 -8.55
C PRO A 183 -3.29 21.89 -9.39
N PRO A 184 -4.52 21.40 -9.19
CA PRO A 184 -5.68 21.99 -9.83
C PRO A 184 -5.77 23.48 -9.44
N THR A 185 -5.77 24.37 -10.43
CA THR A 185 -5.82 25.83 -10.23
C THR A 185 -7.25 26.36 -10.04
N GLY A 186 -8.25 25.48 -10.03
CA GLY A 186 -9.66 25.82 -9.87
C GLY A 186 -10.44 24.75 -9.12
N VAL A 187 -11.58 25.14 -8.55
CA VAL A 187 -12.54 24.22 -7.94
C VAL A 187 -13.23 23.40 -9.04
N THR A 188 -13.37 22.10 -8.82
CA THR A 188 -14.25 21.27 -9.66
C THR A 188 -15.67 21.80 -9.54
N MET A 189 -16.28 22.16 -10.66
CA MET A 189 -17.66 22.67 -10.69
C MET A 189 -18.64 21.60 -10.19
N PRO A 190 -19.73 21.96 -9.48
CA PRO A 190 -20.76 21.00 -9.10
C PRO A 190 -21.26 20.22 -10.33
N GLY A 191 -21.26 18.88 -10.23
CA GLY A 191 -21.68 17.99 -11.31
C GLY A 191 -20.56 17.58 -12.28
N GLN A 192 -19.34 18.09 -12.14
CA GLN A 192 -18.17 17.60 -12.87
C GLN A 192 -17.43 16.56 -12.03
N ALA A 193 -17.10 15.41 -12.62
CA ALA A 193 -16.26 14.42 -11.96
C ALA A 193 -14.82 14.95 -11.82
N PRO A 194 -14.15 14.72 -10.67
CA PRO A 194 -12.74 15.05 -10.53
C PRO A 194 -11.90 14.25 -11.55
N PRO A 195 -10.72 14.75 -11.95
CA PRO A 195 -9.78 13.94 -12.72
C PRO A 195 -9.38 12.71 -11.90
N ILE A 196 -9.46 11.54 -12.51
CA ILE A 196 -9.11 10.25 -11.89
C ILE A 196 -7.83 9.74 -12.53
N ILE A 197 -6.83 9.48 -11.70
CA ILE A 197 -5.60 8.78 -12.05
C ILE A 197 -5.95 7.29 -12.15
N SER A 198 -6.00 6.79 -13.37
CA SER A 198 -6.33 5.40 -13.69
C SER A 198 -5.28 4.44 -13.14
N ARG A 199 -5.66 3.16 -13.05
CA ARG A 199 -4.75 2.06 -12.67
C ARG A 199 -3.45 2.03 -13.48
N ALA A 200 -3.55 2.25 -14.78
CA ALA A 200 -2.37 2.33 -15.65
C ALA A 200 -1.47 3.53 -15.35
N GLU A 201 -2.05 4.68 -14.98
CA GLU A 201 -1.30 5.90 -14.69
C GLU A 201 -0.55 5.83 -13.36
N TRP A 202 -1.14 5.25 -12.31
CA TRP A 202 -0.44 5.04 -11.04
C TRP A 202 0.42 3.77 -11.02
N GLY A 203 0.34 2.93 -12.07
CA GLY A 203 1.25 1.81 -12.29
C GLY A 203 0.81 0.51 -11.61
N ALA A 204 -0.50 0.25 -11.52
CA ALA A 204 -1.05 -1.01 -11.03
C ALA A 204 -0.44 -2.21 -11.75
N ASP A 205 0.06 -3.17 -10.99
CA ASP A 205 0.47 -4.46 -11.54
C ASP A 205 -0.76 -5.36 -11.69
N GLU A 206 -1.38 -5.31 -12.87
CA GLU A 206 -2.56 -6.12 -13.19
C GLU A 206 -2.31 -7.64 -13.15
N SER A 207 -1.04 -8.09 -13.11
CA SER A 207 -0.73 -9.52 -12.94
C SER A 207 -1.00 -10.04 -11.52
N LEU A 208 -1.03 -9.14 -10.53
CA LEU A 208 -1.44 -9.48 -9.15
C LEU A 208 -2.95 -9.60 -9.02
N ARG A 209 -3.70 -9.08 -9.99
CA ARG A 209 -5.16 -9.09 -9.94
C ARG A 209 -5.67 -10.48 -10.31
N CYS A 210 -6.63 -10.98 -9.54
CA CYS A 210 -7.42 -12.15 -9.92
C CYS A 210 -8.90 -11.83 -10.02
N GLY A 211 -9.68 -12.79 -10.55
CA GLY A 211 -11.12 -12.61 -10.70
C GLY A 211 -11.54 -11.54 -11.72
N SER A 212 -12.85 -11.31 -11.76
CA SER A 212 -13.48 -10.27 -12.57
C SER A 212 -14.36 -9.42 -11.68
N PRO A 213 -14.33 -8.07 -11.82
CA PRO A 213 -15.13 -7.19 -10.97
C PRO A 213 -16.62 -7.56 -11.03
N GLN A 214 -17.24 -7.71 -9.86
CA GLN A 214 -18.68 -7.92 -9.73
C GLN A 214 -19.36 -6.58 -9.55
N TYR A 215 -20.39 -6.29 -10.35
CA TYR A 215 -21.00 -4.98 -10.39
C TYR A 215 -22.40 -5.01 -9.80
N ASP A 216 -22.69 -4.06 -8.89
CA ASP A 216 -24.05 -3.81 -8.46
C ASP A 216 -24.81 -2.93 -9.47
N ARG A 217 -26.14 -3.10 -9.50
CA ARG A 217 -27.01 -2.33 -10.40
C ARG A 217 -27.07 -0.84 -10.06
N ALA A 218 -26.82 -0.49 -8.80
CA ALA A 218 -26.81 0.87 -8.32
C ALA A 218 -26.04 0.98 -7.00
N VAL A 219 -25.30 2.08 -6.85
CA VAL A 219 -24.66 2.47 -5.58
C VAL A 219 -25.71 3.11 -4.68
N ARG A 220 -25.88 2.58 -3.46
CA ARG A 220 -26.87 3.08 -2.48
C ARG A 220 -26.24 3.70 -1.24
N ALA A 221 -24.98 3.44 -0.99
CA ALA A 221 -24.20 3.95 0.12
C ALA A 221 -22.75 4.16 -0.31
N ALA A 222 -22.04 5.03 0.41
CA ALA A 222 -20.60 5.19 0.30
C ALA A 222 -20.00 5.16 1.71
N VAL A 223 -18.85 4.50 1.84
CA VAL A 223 -18.07 4.44 3.08
C VAL A 223 -16.80 5.23 2.87
N VAL A 224 -16.47 6.10 3.81
CA VAL A 224 -15.19 6.82 3.82
C VAL A 224 -14.28 6.12 4.81
N HIS A 225 -13.21 5.54 4.29
CA HIS A 225 -12.14 4.93 5.06
C HIS A 225 -10.89 5.80 4.99
N HIS A 226 -10.10 5.85 6.06
CA HIS A 226 -8.83 6.56 6.06
C HIS A 226 -7.70 5.55 6.23
N THR A 227 -6.63 5.68 5.46
CA THR A 227 -5.39 4.98 5.72
C THR A 227 -4.66 5.75 6.83
N ALA A 228 -4.58 5.19 8.03
CA ALA A 228 -3.96 5.87 9.18
C ALA A 228 -2.48 6.23 8.92
N GLY A 229 -1.99 7.29 9.56
CA GLY A 229 -0.58 7.66 9.47
C GLY A 229 -0.29 9.15 9.39
N SER A 230 0.98 9.44 9.11
CA SER A 230 1.47 10.75 8.73
C SER A 230 0.91 11.16 7.35
N ASN A 231 0.90 12.45 7.08
CA ASN A 231 0.63 13.00 5.76
C ASN A 231 1.89 13.62 5.14
N ASP A 232 3.09 13.26 5.60
CA ASP A 232 4.37 13.84 5.18
C ASP A 232 4.93 13.14 3.93
N TYR A 233 4.14 13.17 2.86
CA TYR A 233 4.53 12.76 1.51
C TYR A 233 4.31 13.91 0.53
N SER A 234 5.04 13.91 -0.58
CA SER A 234 4.89 14.80 -1.74
C SER A 234 3.83 14.24 -2.70
N PRO A 235 3.25 15.06 -3.59
CA PRO A 235 2.21 14.59 -4.51
C PRO A 235 2.74 13.53 -5.49
N LEU A 236 4.05 13.52 -5.72
CA LEU A 236 4.72 12.53 -6.57
C LEU A 236 4.86 11.16 -5.89
N GLU A 237 4.81 11.11 -4.57
CA GLU A 237 4.91 9.86 -3.81
C GLU A 237 3.58 9.14 -3.67
N SER A 238 2.44 9.84 -3.86
CA SER A 238 1.10 9.30 -3.69
C SER A 238 0.85 8.04 -4.53
N ALA A 239 1.25 8.03 -5.80
CA ALA A 239 1.09 6.85 -6.66
C ALA A 239 1.89 5.63 -6.15
N GLY A 240 3.09 5.87 -5.61
CA GLY A 240 3.90 4.83 -4.99
C GLY A 240 3.24 4.25 -3.75
N ILE A 241 2.63 5.09 -2.91
CA ILE A 241 1.87 4.68 -1.72
C ILE A 241 0.66 3.80 -2.12
N VAL A 242 -0.12 4.22 -3.13
CA VAL A 242 -1.26 3.44 -3.64
C VAL A 242 -0.79 2.08 -4.17
N LYS A 243 0.30 2.04 -4.96
CA LYS A 243 0.88 0.79 -5.45
C LYS A 243 1.36 -0.10 -4.31
N ALA A 244 1.91 0.48 -3.24
CA ALA A 244 2.36 -0.26 -2.07
C ALA A 244 1.21 -0.95 -1.33
N ILE A 245 0.09 -0.24 -1.11
CA ILE A 245 -1.13 -0.78 -0.50
C ILE A 245 -1.71 -1.91 -1.37
N TYR A 246 -1.83 -1.70 -2.68
CA TYR A 246 -2.29 -2.74 -3.60
C TYR A 246 -1.42 -4.00 -3.54
N THR A 247 -0.09 -3.82 -3.47
CA THR A 247 0.85 -4.95 -3.37
C THR A 247 0.71 -5.67 -2.03
N TYR A 248 0.49 -4.94 -0.92
CA TYR A 248 0.22 -5.52 0.39
C TYR A 248 -1.09 -6.33 0.40
N HIS A 249 -2.19 -5.80 -0.13
CA HIS A 249 -3.44 -6.55 -0.23
C HIS A 249 -3.27 -7.82 -1.07
N SER A 250 -2.62 -7.71 -2.23
CA SER A 250 -2.54 -8.83 -3.17
C SER A 250 -1.55 -9.89 -2.72
N LYS A 251 -0.32 -9.47 -2.40
CA LYS A 251 0.72 -10.40 -1.94
C LYS A 251 0.44 -10.75 -0.49
N THR A 252 0.50 -9.80 0.45
CA THR A 252 0.42 -10.12 1.88
C THR A 252 -0.89 -10.77 2.33
N LEU A 253 -2.03 -10.23 1.90
CA LEU A 253 -3.35 -10.72 2.32
C LEU A 253 -3.94 -11.79 1.37
N GLY A 254 -3.34 -11.97 0.19
CA GLY A 254 -3.82 -12.90 -0.83
C GLY A 254 -5.11 -12.44 -1.53
N TRP A 255 -5.42 -11.15 -1.49
CA TRP A 255 -6.64 -10.61 -2.08
C TRP A 255 -6.50 -10.44 -3.59
N CYS A 256 -7.61 -10.52 -4.31
CA CYS A 256 -7.60 -10.37 -5.76
C CYS A 256 -7.43 -8.93 -6.23
N ASP A 257 -7.71 -7.93 -5.40
CA ASP A 257 -7.51 -6.52 -5.73
C ASP A 257 -7.37 -5.67 -4.46
N ILE A 258 -7.09 -4.37 -4.64
CA ILE A 258 -7.15 -3.39 -3.56
C ILE A 258 -8.60 -3.25 -3.05
N ALA A 259 -8.80 -3.14 -1.73
CA ALA A 259 -10.13 -3.07 -1.12
C ALA A 259 -10.90 -1.77 -1.37
N TYR A 260 -10.22 -0.70 -1.79
CA TYR A 260 -10.85 0.61 -1.96
C TYR A 260 -11.26 0.83 -3.41
N ASN A 261 -12.48 1.30 -3.65
CA ASN A 261 -12.95 1.68 -4.99
C ASN A 261 -12.22 2.91 -5.55
N ALA A 262 -11.91 3.88 -4.68
CA ALA A 262 -11.11 5.05 -5.01
C ALA A 262 -10.28 5.46 -3.78
N LEU A 263 -9.11 6.04 -4.03
CA LEU A 263 -8.25 6.60 -2.98
C LEU A 263 -8.05 8.08 -3.27
N VAL A 264 -8.10 8.92 -2.23
CA VAL A 264 -7.91 10.36 -2.34
C VAL A 264 -6.74 10.77 -1.44
N ASP A 265 -5.74 11.42 -2.03
CA ASP A 265 -4.61 11.91 -1.26
C ASP A 265 -4.84 13.32 -0.70
N LYS A 266 -3.95 13.80 0.18
CA LYS A 266 -4.06 15.14 0.78
C LYS A 266 -3.96 16.30 -0.22
N TYR A 267 -3.51 16.02 -1.45
CA TYR A 267 -3.37 16.98 -2.54
C TYR A 267 -4.61 17.02 -3.44
N GLY A 268 -5.62 16.19 -3.17
CA GLY A 268 -6.84 16.08 -3.95
C GLY A 268 -6.69 15.22 -5.22
N GLN A 269 -5.59 14.47 -5.36
CA GLN A 269 -5.46 13.47 -6.41
C GLN A 269 -6.39 12.31 -6.10
N VAL A 270 -7.21 11.92 -7.08
CA VAL A 270 -8.12 10.78 -6.97
C VAL A 270 -7.55 9.63 -7.79
N PHE A 271 -7.32 8.49 -7.17
CA PHE A 271 -6.80 7.27 -7.80
C PHE A 271 -7.95 6.27 -7.98
N GLU A 272 -8.04 5.67 -9.16
CA GLU A 272 -8.86 4.48 -9.38
C GLU A 272 -8.29 3.33 -8.53
N GLY A 273 -9.08 2.82 -7.59
CA GLY A 273 -8.73 1.67 -6.78
C GLY A 273 -9.13 0.38 -7.47
N SER A 274 -10.08 -0.38 -6.91
CA SER A 274 -10.55 -1.65 -7.45
C SER A 274 -10.94 -1.55 -8.93
N ALA A 275 -10.56 -2.55 -9.72
CA ALA A 275 -10.77 -2.52 -11.17
C ALA A 275 -12.25 -2.35 -11.51
N GLY A 276 -12.57 -1.37 -12.36
CA GLY A 276 -13.95 -1.09 -12.76
C GLY A 276 -14.70 -0.12 -11.87
N ALA A 277 -14.11 0.36 -10.76
CA ALA A 277 -14.70 1.37 -9.88
C ALA A 277 -14.73 2.78 -10.48
N SER A 278 -14.05 3.02 -11.61
CA SER A 278 -14.03 4.33 -12.27
C SER A 278 -15.41 4.82 -12.70
N PRO A 279 -15.91 5.97 -12.18
CA PRO A 279 -17.17 6.58 -12.58
C PRO A 279 -17.18 7.14 -14.01
N ASN A 280 -16.01 7.27 -14.66
CA ASN A 280 -15.89 7.73 -16.05
C ASN A 280 -16.05 6.58 -17.08
N ARG A 281 -16.17 5.32 -16.64
CA ARG A 281 -16.72 4.27 -17.52
C ARG A 281 -18.22 4.48 -17.58
N SER A 282 -18.78 4.45 -18.79
CA SER A 282 -20.19 4.64 -19.12
C SER A 282 -21.14 3.55 -18.58
N ARG A 283 -20.88 3.02 -17.38
CA ARG A 283 -21.70 2.05 -16.67
C ARG A 283 -21.99 2.59 -15.28
N HIS A 284 -23.27 2.67 -14.92
CA HIS A 284 -23.78 3.16 -13.64
C HIS A 284 -23.53 2.15 -12.49
N SER A 285 -22.36 1.52 -12.47
CA SER A 285 -22.08 0.34 -11.68
C SER A 285 -20.64 0.37 -11.17
N ILE A 286 -20.50 0.39 -9.84
CA ILE A 286 -19.23 0.25 -9.11
C ILE A 286 -19.14 -1.21 -8.62
N PRO A 287 -17.94 -1.78 -8.43
CA PRO A 287 -17.79 -3.09 -7.82
C PRO A 287 -18.57 -3.21 -6.49
N ALA A 288 -19.30 -4.30 -6.32
CA ALA A 288 -20.11 -4.58 -5.14
C ALA A 288 -19.22 -5.01 -3.96
N ASP A 289 -19.42 -4.40 -2.79
CA ASP A 289 -18.90 -4.91 -1.52
C ASP A 289 -19.96 -5.83 -0.90
N SER A 290 -19.65 -7.12 -0.77
CA SER A 290 -20.59 -8.15 -0.31
C SER A 290 -20.98 -8.02 1.18
N THR A 291 -20.38 -7.09 1.92
CA THR A 291 -20.55 -6.97 3.38
C THR A 291 -21.71 -6.06 3.82
N ALA A 292 -22.34 -5.32 2.90
CA ALA A 292 -23.45 -4.41 3.23
C ALA A 292 -24.77 -5.15 3.50
N THR A 293 -24.90 -5.77 4.68
CA THR A 293 -26.22 -6.21 5.19
C THR A 293 -26.96 -5.05 5.88
N PRO A 294 -28.19 -4.72 5.47
CA PRO A 294 -28.98 -3.69 6.15
C PRO A 294 -29.57 -4.27 7.44
N GLY A 295 -28.99 -3.94 8.61
CA GLY A 295 -29.62 -4.30 9.88
C GLY A 295 -28.75 -4.32 11.15
N ALA A 296 -27.43 -4.17 11.07
CA ALA A 296 -26.55 -4.39 12.22
C ALA A 296 -26.04 -3.10 12.90
N TRP A 297 -26.85 -2.04 12.99
CA TRP A 297 -26.47 -0.81 13.69
C TRP A 297 -27.55 -0.38 14.69
N ARG A 298 -27.30 -0.67 15.97
CA ARG A 298 -27.80 0.08 17.13
C ARG A 298 -26.62 0.45 18.01
#